data_AF-A0A950R623-F1
#
_entry.id   AF-A0A950R623-F1
#
_cell.length_a   1.000
_cell.length_b   1.000
_cell.length_c   1.000
_cell.angle_alpha   90.00
_cell.angle_beta   90.00
_cell.angle_gamma   90.00
#
_symmetry.space_group_name_H-M   'P 1'
#
loop_
_entity.id
_entity.type
_entity.pdbx_description
1 polymer ?
#
loop_
_entity_poly.entity_id
_entity_poly.type
_entity_poly.pdbx_seq_one_letter_code
_entity_poly.pdbx_strand_id
1 'polypeptide(L)'
;MYGQSRWLGYLHLLNLYAVQEAGQQLGILVGVKKPVYGRDGYTSFVPPDSTYDLARAEAHLRGWGGPAVPGGARDGPPASWRYPALETLRADLAAFRPSTRKVLFFVPYNHTLFPPPGSEGAAVWSECKRRVAAIGAAAPNTVVADFMRPSPITDNDRNYWDPLHYRVGVADRLVRDLAAAARGEGTADGPLLAPP
;
A
#
# COMPACT_ATOMS: atom_id res chain seq x y z
N MET A 1 20.66 -7.10 9.72
CA MET A 1 19.61 -8.04 9.30
C MET A 1 20.11 -9.49 9.08
N TYR A 2 21.43 -9.79 9.12
CA TYR A 2 21.94 -11.19 9.06
C TYR A 2 23.08 -11.50 10.06
N GLY A 3 23.12 -10.81 11.21
CA GLY A 3 24.25 -10.93 12.15
C GLY A 3 25.58 -10.43 11.56
N GLN A 4 26.70 -10.74 12.23
CA GLN A 4 28.05 -10.33 11.80
C GLN A 4 28.72 -11.34 10.85
N SER A 5 28.18 -12.56 10.72
CA SER A 5 28.78 -13.61 9.89
C SER A 5 28.16 -13.63 8.49
N ARG A 6 28.96 -13.24 7.51
CA ARG A 6 28.57 -13.28 6.08
C ARG A 6 28.29 -14.72 5.62
N TRP A 7 28.97 -15.71 6.19
CA TRP A 7 28.78 -17.14 5.88
C TRP A 7 27.41 -17.68 6.31
N LEU A 8 26.94 -17.28 7.49
CA LEU A 8 25.56 -17.56 7.91
C LEU A 8 24.54 -16.90 6.98
N GLY A 9 24.83 -15.67 6.54
CA GLY A 9 24.05 -15.00 5.49
C GLY A 9 23.95 -15.83 4.20
N TYR A 10 25.07 -16.36 3.70
CA TYR A 10 25.08 -17.21 2.50
C TYR A 10 24.31 -18.54 2.68
N LEU A 11 24.41 -19.18 3.85
CA LEU A 11 23.60 -20.37 4.14
C LEU A 11 22.10 -20.07 4.13
N HIS A 12 21.68 -18.91 4.62
CA HIS A 12 20.28 -18.48 4.55
C HIS A 12 19.82 -18.13 3.14
N LEU A 13 20.73 -17.86 2.19
CA LEU A 13 20.40 -17.72 0.78
C LEU A 13 20.19 -19.08 0.09
N LEU A 14 20.83 -20.15 0.57
CA LEU A 14 20.68 -21.51 0.06
C LEU A 14 19.55 -22.26 0.79
N ASN A 15 18.33 -21.77 0.63
CA ASN A 15 17.14 -22.40 1.20
C ASN A 15 16.21 -22.94 0.10
N LEU A 16 15.27 -23.81 0.48
CA LEU A 16 14.34 -24.44 -0.46
C LEU A 16 13.47 -23.41 -1.21
N TYR A 17 13.18 -22.27 -0.59
CA TYR A 17 12.47 -21.18 -1.26
C TYR A 17 13.31 -20.57 -2.39
N ALA A 18 14.60 -20.32 -2.17
CA ALA A 18 15.49 -19.81 -3.21
C ALA A 18 15.64 -20.80 -4.38
N VAL A 19 15.73 -22.11 -4.09
CA VAL A 19 15.75 -23.16 -5.12
C VAL A 19 14.43 -23.21 -5.90
N GLN A 20 13.30 -23.11 -5.21
CA GLN A 20 11.98 -23.01 -5.84
C GLN A 20 11.93 -21.81 -6.78
N GLU A 21 12.25 -20.61 -6.30
CA GLU A 21 12.21 -19.39 -7.12
C GLU A 21 13.16 -19.48 -8.32
N ALA A 22 14.37 -20.03 -8.15
CA ALA A 22 15.29 -20.27 -9.27
C ALA A 22 14.69 -21.23 -10.32
N GLY A 23 14.03 -22.30 -9.89
CA GLY A 23 13.31 -23.22 -10.78
C GLY A 23 12.13 -22.55 -11.49
N GLN A 24 11.36 -21.71 -10.80
CA GLN A 24 10.28 -20.93 -11.41
C GLN A 24 10.82 -19.98 -12.48
N GLN A 25 11.94 -19.30 -12.21
CA GLN A 25 12.60 -18.40 -13.17
C GLN A 25 13.16 -19.16 -14.37
N LEU A 26 13.83 -20.30 -14.15
CA LEU A 26 14.30 -21.15 -15.25
C LEU A 26 13.13 -21.58 -16.14
N GLY A 27 12.02 -22.04 -15.55
CA GLY A 27 10.82 -22.42 -16.27
C GLY A 27 10.26 -21.29 -17.15
N ILE A 28 10.32 -20.04 -16.69
CA ILE A 28 9.96 -18.86 -17.48
C ILE A 28 10.94 -18.65 -18.63
N LEU A 29 12.25 -18.70 -18.36
CA LEU A 29 13.30 -18.47 -19.36
C LEU A 29 13.28 -19.51 -20.48
N VAL A 30 12.97 -20.77 -20.18
CA VAL A 30 12.89 -21.85 -21.19
C VAL A 30 11.48 -22.02 -21.78
N GLY A 31 10.54 -21.14 -21.46
CA GLY A 31 9.20 -21.12 -22.05
C GLY A 31 8.22 -22.19 -21.53
N VAL A 32 8.60 -22.95 -20.50
CA VAL A 32 7.72 -23.97 -19.86
C VAL A 32 6.69 -23.31 -18.93
N LYS A 33 7.00 -22.13 -18.39
CA LYS A 33 6.11 -21.36 -17.51
C LYS A 33 5.88 -19.95 -18.06
N LYS A 34 4.67 -19.43 -17.86
CA LYS A 34 4.37 -18.02 -18.14
C LYS A 34 4.93 -17.12 -17.02
N PRO A 35 5.50 -15.95 -17.35
CA PRO A 35 5.90 -14.98 -16.33
C PRO A 35 4.67 -14.55 -15.54
N VAL A 36 4.82 -14.51 -14.21
CA VAL A 36 3.77 -14.00 -13.32
C VAL A 36 3.70 -12.49 -13.44
N TYR A 37 4.85 -11.82 -13.48
CA TYR A 37 4.96 -10.37 -13.55
C TYR A 37 5.07 -9.88 -15.01
N GLY A 38 4.34 -8.81 -15.32
CA GLY A 38 4.40 -8.10 -16.59
C GLY A 38 5.77 -7.44 -16.78
N ARG A 39 6.19 -7.33 -18.04
CA ARG A 39 7.51 -6.77 -18.40
C ARG A 39 7.61 -5.26 -18.16
N ASP A 40 6.46 -4.61 -18.02
CA ASP A 40 6.29 -3.21 -17.64
C ASP A 40 6.32 -2.99 -16.12
N GLY A 41 6.49 -4.06 -15.34
CA GLY A 41 6.46 -4.02 -13.88
C GLY A 41 5.05 -4.00 -13.30
N TYR A 42 4.00 -4.14 -14.13
CA TYR A 42 2.61 -4.18 -13.69
C TYR A 42 2.00 -5.58 -13.84
N THR A 43 1.23 -6.01 -12.84
CA THR A 43 0.46 -7.26 -12.87
C THR A 43 -0.70 -7.18 -11.90
N SER A 44 -1.88 -7.66 -12.33
CA SER A 44 -2.97 -7.93 -11.41
C SER A 44 -2.68 -9.22 -10.65
N PHE A 45 -2.52 -9.12 -9.33
CA PHE A 45 -2.37 -10.30 -8.46
C PHE A 45 -3.72 -10.80 -7.91
N VAL A 46 -4.82 -10.12 -8.24
CA VAL A 46 -6.18 -10.58 -7.91
C VAL A 46 -6.79 -11.38 -9.07
N PRO A 47 -7.71 -12.32 -8.79
CA PRO A 47 -8.42 -13.06 -9.83
C PRO A 47 -9.24 -12.14 -10.75
N PRO A 48 -9.61 -12.60 -11.96
CA PRO A 48 -10.57 -11.89 -12.81
C PRO A 48 -11.91 -11.69 -12.09
N ASP A 49 -12.52 -10.52 -12.25
CA ASP A 49 -13.83 -10.20 -11.66
C ASP A 49 -14.95 -11.18 -12.07
N SER A 50 -14.83 -11.88 -13.21
CA SER A 50 -15.77 -12.95 -13.62
C SER A 50 -15.76 -14.16 -12.69
N THR A 51 -14.72 -14.29 -11.85
CA THR A 51 -14.58 -15.34 -10.84
C THR A 51 -14.95 -14.85 -9.43
N TYR A 52 -15.48 -13.63 -9.32
CA TYR A 52 -15.85 -13.04 -8.04
C TYR A 52 -16.99 -13.81 -7.38
N ASP A 53 -16.74 -14.24 -6.14
CA ASP A 53 -17.71 -14.86 -5.26
C ASP A 53 -17.84 -13.99 -4.01
N LEU A 54 -19.03 -13.42 -3.82
CA LEU A 54 -19.33 -12.56 -2.69
C LEU A 54 -19.22 -13.30 -1.35
N ALA A 55 -19.74 -14.52 -1.26
CA ALA A 55 -19.74 -15.27 -0.01
C ALA A 55 -18.31 -15.58 0.44
N ARG A 56 -17.42 -15.87 -0.52
CA ARG A 56 -15.99 -16.04 -0.26
C ARG A 56 -15.33 -14.73 0.18
N ALA A 57 -15.59 -13.62 -0.51
CA ALA A 57 -15.02 -12.32 -0.14
C ALA A 57 -15.45 -11.91 1.27
N GLU A 58 -16.74 -12.03 1.60
CA GLU A 58 -17.25 -11.74 2.93
C GLU A 58 -16.64 -12.64 4.01
N ALA A 59 -16.39 -13.92 3.69
CA ALA A 59 -15.69 -14.82 4.61
C ALA A 59 -14.27 -14.34 4.90
N HIS A 60 -13.53 -13.85 3.90
CA HIS A 60 -12.21 -13.26 4.11
C HIS A 60 -12.27 -11.97 4.93
N LEU A 61 -13.26 -11.09 4.69
CA LEU A 61 -13.45 -9.87 5.46
C LEU A 61 -13.68 -10.19 6.95
N ARG A 62 -14.58 -11.14 7.25
CA ARG A 62 -14.86 -11.57 8.63
C ARG A 62 -13.67 -12.26 9.29
N GLY A 63 -12.87 -12.99 8.53
CA GLY A 63 -11.74 -13.78 9.03
C GLY A 63 -10.47 -12.98 9.34
N TRP A 64 -10.40 -11.70 8.96
CA TRP A 64 -9.15 -10.92 9.05
C TRP A 64 -8.72 -10.54 10.47
N GLY A 65 -9.65 -10.51 11.43
CA GLY A 65 -9.33 -10.24 12.84
C GLY A 65 -9.40 -8.77 13.27
N GLY A 66 -10.00 -7.89 12.45
CA GLY A 66 -10.36 -6.52 12.83
C GLY A 66 -9.36 -5.44 12.40
N PRO A 67 -9.42 -4.25 13.03
CA PRO A 67 -8.62 -3.10 12.63
C PRO A 67 -7.11 -3.35 12.66
N ALA A 68 -6.40 -2.89 11.63
CA ALA A 68 -4.95 -2.98 11.58
C ALA A 68 -4.32 -1.67 12.07
N VAL A 69 -3.51 -1.77 13.12
CA VAL A 69 -2.65 -0.70 13.62
C VAL A 69 -1.21 -1.20 13.59
N PRO A 70 -0.27 -0.48 12.96
CA PRO A 70 1.14 -0.86 13.02
C PRO A 70 1.59 -1.06 14.46
N GLY A 71 2.32 -2.14 14.75
CA GLY A 71 2.94 -2.33 16.06
C GLY A 71 4.05 -1.31 16.34
N GLY A 72 4.56 -1.30 17.57
CA GLY A 72 5.69 -0.47 17.99
C GLY A 72 5.42 0.29 19.28
N ALA A 73 6.48 0.56 20.06
CA ALA A 73 6.38 1.32 21.30
C ALA A 73 6.01 2.79 21.01
N ARG A 74 5.06 3.33 21.79
CA ARG A 74 4.49 4.66 21.62
C ARG A 74 4.38 5.36 22.95
N ASP A 75 5.49 5.96 23.37
CA ASP A 75 5.54 6.72 24.61
C ASP A 75 5.30 8.21 24.35
N GLY A 76 4.41 8.80 25.16
CA GLY A 76 4.10 10.22 25.11
C GLY A 76 3.11 10.62 24.01
N PRO A 77 3.02 11.93 23.69
CA PRO A 77 2.04 12.45 22.74
C PRO A 77 2.35 12.00 21.29
N PRO A 78 1.36 11.97 20.38
CA PRO A 78 1.56 11.50 18.99
C PRO A 78 2.76 12.10 18.26
N ALA A 79 3.09 13.37 18.54
CA ALA A 79 4.24 14.06 17.95
C ALA A 79 5.61 13.42 18.31
N SER A 80 5.74 12.74 19.45
CA SER A 80 6.99 12.05 19.84
C SER A 80 7.13 10.65 19.25
N TRP A 81 6.06 10.08 18.67
CA TRP A 81 6.09 8.73 18.14
C TRP A 81 7.04 8.61 16.94
N ARG A 82 7.62 7.42 16.77
CA ARG A 82 8.58 7.12 15.70
C ARG A 82 7.93 6.34 14.57
N TYR A 83 8.21 6.79 13.35
CA TYR A 83 7.77 6.14 12.10
C TYR A 83 8.98 5.94 11.18
N PRO A 84 9.78 4.88 11.38
CA PRO A 84 11.05 4.70 10.66
C PRO A 84 10.91 4.70 9.13
N ALA A 85 9.81 4.12 8.61
CA ALA A 85 9.54 4.09 7.18
C ALA A 85 9.39 5.48 6.54
N LEU A 86 9.03 6.51 7.32
CA LEU A 86 8.93 7.89 6.82
C LEU A 86 10.29 8.53 6.57
N GLU A 87 11.35 8.05 7.24
CA GLU A 87 12.73 8.48 6.97
C GLU A 87 13.18 7.95 5.61
N THR A 88 12.88 6.69 5.31
CA THR A 88 13.10 6.09 3.98
C THR A 88 12.30 6.82 2.91
N LEU A 89 10.99 7.05 3.14
CA LEU A 89 10.15 7.79 2.20
C LEU A 89 10.73 9.17 1.85
N ARG A 90 11.23 9.91 2.85
CA ARG A 90 11.83 11.23 2.63
C ARG A 90 13.09 11.12 1.76
N ALA A 91 13.95 10.14 2.03
CA ALA A 91 15.15 9.90 1.24
C ALA A 91 14.82 9.52 -0.21
N ASP A 92 13.85 8.62 -0.41
CA ASP A 92 13.42 8.17 -1.73
C ASP A 92 12.85 9.33 -2.56
N LEU A 93 12.01 10.18 -1.96
CA LEU A 93 11.45 11.36 -2.64
C LEU A 93 12.51 12.38 -3.06
N ALA A 94 13.59 12.50 -2.28
CA ALA A 94 14.71 13.40 -2.56
C ALA A 94 15.64 12.86 -3.66
N ALA A 95 15.64 11.55 -3.91
CA ALA A 95 16.45 10.93 -4.96
C ALA A 95 15.92 11.22 -6.38
N PHE A 96 14.64 11.56 -6.52
CA PHE A 96 14.05 11.95 -7.81
C PHE A 96 14.47 13.37 -8.21
N ARG A 97 14.58 13.60 -9.52
CA ARG A 97 14.75 14.95 -10.08
C ARG A 97 13.60 15.87 -9.62
N PRO A 98 13.84 17.15 -9.31
CA PRO A 98 12.77 18.06 -8.86
C PRO A 98 11.60 18.22 -9.84
N SER A 99 11.85 18.03 -11.14
CA SER A 99 10.82 18.08 -12.18
C SER A 99 9.94 16.82 -12.24
N THR A 100 10.32 15.73 -11.59
CA THR A 100 9.55 14.49 -11.59
C THR A 100 8.24 14.67 -10.82
N ARG A 101 7.11 14.38 -11.47
CA ARG A 101 5.81 14.34 -10.80
C ARG A 101 5.75 13.14 -9.85
N LYS A 102 5.46 13.38 -8.57
CA LYS A 102 5.24 12.34 -7.57
C LYS A 102 3.80 12.40 -7.06
N VAL A 103 3.15 11.24 -7.04
CA VAL A 103 1.80 11.08 -6.48
C VAL A 103 1.89 10.07 -5.36
N LEU A 104 1.78 10.56 -4.12
CA LEU A 104 1.66 9.70 -2.95
C LEU A 104 0.19 9.53 -2.63
N PHE A 105 -0.21 8.32 -2.24
CA PHE A 105 -1.57 8.11 -1.78
C PHE A 105 -1.68 7.02 -0.73
N PHE A 106 -2.66 7.18 0.16
CA PHE A 106 -3.10 6.12 1.06
C PHE A 106 -4.16 5.30 0.35
N VAL A 107 -3.93 4.00 0.21
CA VAL A 107 -4.83 3.06 -0.47
C VAL A 107 -6.16 2.90 0.30
N PRO A 108 -7.29 2.70 -0.39
CA PRO A 108 -8.60 2.51 0.24
C PRO A 108 -8.72 1.10 0.80
N TYR A 109 -8.26 0.90 2.03
CA TYR A 109 -8.60 -0.31 2.77
C TYR A 109 -10.09 -0.37 3.07
N ASN A 110 -10.63 -1.58 3.11
CA ASN A 110 -12.01 -1.80 3.53
C ASN A 110 -12.21 -1.26 4.95
N HIS A 111 -13.41 -0.73 5.24
CA HIS A 111 -13.75 -0.11 6.53
C HIS A 111 -13.46 -1.00 7.75
N THR A 112 -13.50 -2.33 7.60
CA THR A 112 -13.14 -3.30 8.66
C THR A 112 -11.72 -3.12 9.20
N LEU A 113 -10.81 -2.50 8.43
CA LEU A 113 -9.45 -2.21 8.84
C LEU A 113 -9.29 -0.89 9.61
N PHE A 114 -10.31 -0.03 9.62
CA PHE A 114 -10.21 1.28 10.26
C PHE A 114 -10.33 1.15 11.77
N PRO A 115 -9.35 1.67 12.54
CA PRO A 115 -9.50 1.74 13.98
C PRO A 115 -10.69 2.63 14.37
N PRO A 116 -11.38 2.32 15.47
CA PRO A 116 -12.49 3.15 15.94
C PRO A 116 -12.08 4.61 16.14
N PRO A 117 -12.94 5.58 15.80
CA PRO A 117 -12.67 6.99 16.08
C PRO A 117 -12.31 7.22 17.55
N GLY A 118 -11.29 8.03 17.80
CA GLY A 118 -10.81 8.33 19.16
C GLY A 118 -9.92 7.24 19.80
N SER A 119 -9.73 6.09 19.14
CA SER A 119 -8.77 5.07 19.61
C SER A 119 -7.32 5.49 19.40
N GLU A 120 -6.39 4.85 20.12
CA GLU A 120 -4.95 5.00 19.87
C GLU A 120 -4.61 4.66 18.41
N GLY A 121 -5.21 3.61 17.86
CA GLY A 121 -5.04 3.25 16.45
C GLY A 121 -5.43 4.36 15.47
N ALA A 122 -6.52 5.06 15.75
CA ALA A 122 -6.94 6.21 14.96
C ALA A 122 -5.93 7.37 15.07
N ALA A 123 -5.37 7.61 16.26
CA ALA A 123 -4.31 8.59 16.45
C ALA A 123 -3.03 8.20 15.70
N VAL A 124 -2.66 6.91 15.68
CA VAL A 124 -1.49 6.39 14.94
C VAL A 124 -1.62 6.65 13.45
N TRP A 125 -2.78 6.35 12.86
CA TRP A 125 -3.01 6.62 11.44
C TRP A 125 -3.07 8.10 11.13
N SER A 126 -3.75 8.89 11.96
CA SER A 126 -3.87 10.34 11.76
C SER A 126 -2.50 11.03 11.78
N GLU A 127 -1.65 10.66 12.73
CA GLU A 127 -0.30 11.22 12.83
C GLU A 127 0.59 10.76 11.67
N CYS A 128 0.48 9.50 11.23
CA CYS A 128 1.18 9.01 10.05
C CYS A 128 0.79 9.82 8.79
N LYS A 129 -0.51 9.96 8.54
CA LYS A 129 -1.04 10.73 7.40
C LYS A 129 -0.59 12.19 7.43
N ARG A 130 -0.66 12.83 8.60
CA ARG A 130 -0.19 14.20 8.79
C ARG A 130 1.29 14.36 8.45
N ARG A 131 2.15 13.42 8.87
CA ARG A 131 3.59 13.46 8.55
C ARG A 131 3.88 13.19 7.08
N VAL A 132 3.17 12.26 6.46
CA VAL A 132 3.29 12.02 5.00
C VAL A 132 2.86 13.25 4.21
N ALA A 133 1.76 13.90 4.61
CA ALA A 133 1.33 15.16 3.99
C ALA A 133 2.41 16.25 4.11
N ALA A 134 3.04 16.40 5.28
CA ALA A 134 4.13 17.35 5.47
C ALA A 134 5.39 17.01 4.64
N ILE A 135 5.73 15.72 4.52
CA ILE A 135 6.83 15.27 3.66
C ILE A 135 6.53 15.57 2.19
N GLY A 136 5.30 15.29 1.74
CA GLY A 136 4.85 15.58 0.38
C GLY A 136 4.88 17.08 0.07
N ALA A 137 4.35 17.92 0.96
CA ALA A 137 4.33 19.38 0.80
C ALA A 137 5.75 20.00 0.74
N ALA A 138 6.74 19.38 1.38
CA ALA A 138 8.13 19.81 1.31
C ALA A 138 8.88 19.29 0.07
N ALA A 139 8.34 18.29 -0.64
CA ALA A 139 8.99 17.67 -1.77
C ALA A 139 8.54 18.34 -3.09
N PRO A 140 9.46 18.70 -4.01
CA PRO A 140 9.10 19.31 -5.28
C PRO A 140 8.16 18.42 -6.11
N ASN A 141 7.18 19.06 -6.77
CA ASN A 141 6.25 18.46 -7.71
C ASN A 141 5.55 17.20 -7.15
N THR A 142 5.11 17.27 -5.89
CA THR A 142 4.57 16.12 -5.14
C THR A 142 3.17 16.44 -4.65
N VAL A 143 2.23 15.52 -4.87
CA VAL A 143 0.88 15.59 -4.30
C VAL A 143 0.65 14.41 -3.37
N VAL A 144 -0.17 14.61 -2.34
CA VAL A 144 -0.60 13.55 -1.41
C VAL A 144 -2.12 13.46 -1.42
N ALA A 145 -2.68 12.29 -1.73
CA ALA A 145 -4.11 12.01 -1.71
C ALA A 145 -4.47 10.95 -0.65
N ASP A 146 -5.66 11.03 -0.05
CA ASP A 146 -6.09 10.10 0.99
C ASP A 146 -7.37 9.36 0.61
N PHE A 147 -7.24 8.11 0.17
CA PHE A 147 -8.37 7.21 -0.08
C PHE A 147 -8.65 6.29 1.12
N MET A 148 -7.82 6.28 2.17
CA MET A 148 -7.95 5.40 3.32
C MET A 148 -8.89 6.01 4.38
N ARG A 149 -10.13 6.28 3.98
CA ARG A 149 -11.14 6.98 4.78
C ARG A 149 -12.55 6.49 4.43
N PRO A 150 -13.54 6.68 5.32
CA PRO A 150 -14.93 6.37 5.00
C PRO A 150 -15.38 7.03 3.69
N SER A 151 -15.87 6.21 2.76
CA SER A 151 -16.19 6.57 1.38
C SER A 151 -17.05 5.47 0.73
N PRO A 152 -17.72 5.76 -0.40
CA PRO A 152 -18.41 4.72 -1.18
C PRO A 152 -17.50 3.57 -1.64
N ILE A 153 -16.18 3.79 -1.70
CA ILE A 153 -15.21 2.72 -2.00
C ILE A 153 -15.03 1.83 -0.77
N THR A 154 -14.66 2.40 0.36
CA THR A 154 -14.23 1.67 1.57
C THR A 154 -15.38 1.02 2.33
N ASP A 155 -16.58 1.59 2.22
CA ASP A 155 -17.74 1.19 3.02
C ASP A 155 -18.61 0.13 2.31
N ASN A 156 -18.25 -0.26 1.08
CA ASN A 156 -18.94 -1.29 0.32
C ASN A 156 -18.07 -2.54 0.20
N ASP A 157 -18.38 -3.57 0.98
CA ASP A 157 -17.68 -4.85 1.00
C ASP A 157 -17.60 -5.53 -0.39
N ARG A 158 -18.57 -5.27 -1.28
CA ARG A 158 -18.59 -5.84 -2.64
C ARG A 158 -17.48 -5.30 -3.54
N ASN A 159 -16.77 -4.28 -3.09
CA ASN A 159 -15.61 -3.71 -3.76
C ASN A 159 -14.31 -4.51 -3.50
N TYR A 160 -14.35 -5.52 -2.63
CA TYR A 160 -13.14 -6.17 -2.10
C TYR A 160 -13.13 -7.69 -2.29
N TRP A 161 -11.92 -8.24 -2.45
CA TRP A 161 -11.61 -9.67 -2.36
C TRP A 161 -11.26 -10.09 -0.92
N ASP A 162 -10.65 -9.17 -0.18
CA ASP A 162 -10.30 -9.20 1.24
C ASP A 162 -10.10 -7.74 1.73
N PRO A 163 -9.82 -7.47 3.02
CA PRO A 163 -9.78 -6.08 3.49
C PRO A 163 -8.72 -5.16 2.86
N LEU A 164 -7.69 -5.73 2.23
CA LEU A 164 -6.59 -4.99 1.60
C LEU A 164 -6.76 -4.86 0.08
N HIS A 165 -7.35 -5.87 -0.56
CA HIS A 165 -7.37 -5.98 -2.02
C HIS A 165 -8.75 -5.69 -2.60
N TYR A 166 -8.88 -4.53 -3.23
CA TYR A 166 -10.08 -4.15 -3.98
C TYR A 166 -10.14 -4.82 -5.37
N ARG A 167 -11.33 -4.85 -5.94
CA ARG A 167 -11.63 -5.39 -7.28
C ARG A 167 -11.13 -4.48 -8.39
N VAL A 168 -11.00 -5.01 -9.61
CA VAL A 168 -10.42 -4.27 -10.75
C VAL A 168 -11.22 -3.01 -11.09
N GLY A 169 -12.56 -3.05 -11.00
CA GLY A 169 -13.38 -1.86 -11.26
C GLY A 169 -13.12 -0.69 -10.27
N VAL A 170 -12.67 -0.99 -9.06
CA VAL A 170 -12.24 0.02 -8.07
C VAL A 170 -10.87 0.58 -8.45
N ALA A 171 -9.97 -0.28 -8.93
CA ALA A 171 -8.66 0.15 -9.44
C ALA A 171 -8.82 1.18 -10.57
N ASP A 172 -9.72 0.92 -11.53
CA ASP A 172 -10.00 1.83 -12.64
C ASP A 172 -10.50 3.20 -12.16
N ARG A 173 -11.34 3.21 -11.10
CA ARG A 173 -11.81 4.45 -10.47
C ARG A 173 -10.66 5.20 -9.80
N LEU A 174 -9.82 4.49 -9.05
CA LEU A 174 -8.64 5.07 -8.39
C LEU A 174 -7.67 5.70 -9.38
N VAL A 175 -7.39 5.05 -10.51
CA VAL A 175 -6.46 5.59 -11.51
C VAL A 175 -6.98 6.92 -12.08
N ARG A 176 -8.29 7.04 -12.33
CA ARG A 176 -8.89 8.31 -12.79
C ARG A 176 -8.75 9.41 -11.73
N ASP A 177 -9.02 9.08 -10.48
CA ASP A 177 -8.94 10.03 -9.37
C ASP A 177 -7.49 10.44 -9.07
N LEU A 178 -6.54 9.51 -9.15
CA LEU A 178 -5.11 9.79 -9.02
C LEU A 178 -4.59 10.64 -10.18
N ALA A 179 -5.13 10.48 -11.39
CA ALA A 179 -4.82 11.37 -12.50
C ALA A 179 -5.34 12.81 -12.25
N ALA A 180 -6.48 12.96 -11.58
CA ALA A 180 -6.98 14.27 -11.12
C ALA A 180 -6.10 14.85 -10.02
N ALA A 181 -5.73 14.05 -9.01
CA ALA A 181 -4.79 14.45 -7.97
C ALA A 181 -3.44 14.87 -8.56
N ALA A 182 -2.97 14.18 -9.60
CA ALA A 182 -1.76 14.55 -10.33
C ALA A 182 -1.83 15.94 -10.99
N ARG A 183 -3.03 16.51 -11.19
CA ARG A 183 -3.24 17.90 -11.64
C ARG A 183 -3.54 18.88 -10.50
N GLY A 184 -3.57 18.41 -9.25
CA GLY A 184 -3.91 19.22 -8.08
C GLY A 184 -5.41 19.26 -7.77
N GLU A 185 -6.20 18.36 -8.35
CA GLU A 185 -7.64 18.26 -8.13
C GLU A 185 -7.94 17.14 -7.13
N GLY A 186 -8.57 17.45 -5.99
CA GLY A 186 -9.09 16.43 -5.08
C GLY A 186 -10.42 15.86 -5.57
N THR A 187 -10.68 14.57 -5.30
CA THR A 187 -11.97 13.94 -5.60
C THR A 187 -12.74 13.62 -4.31
N ALA A 188 -14.00 13.22 -4.44
CA ALA A 188 -14.81 12.80 -3.30
C ALA A 188 -14.24 11.55 -2.59
N ASP A 189 -13.61 10.64 -3.36
CA ASP A 189 -13.00 9.43 -2.81
C ASP A 189 -11.55 9.66 -2.35
N GLY A 190 -10.83 10.59 -2.98
CA GLY A 190 -9.43 10.90 -2.70
C GLY A 190 -9.19 12.40 -2.58
N PRO A 191 -9.58 13.04 -1.46
CA PRO A 191 -9.19 14.42 -1.19
C PRO A 191 -7.67 14.57 -1.08
N LEU A 192 -7.17 15.76 -1.40
CA LEU A 192 -5.75 16.07 -1.24
C LEU A 192 -5.43 16.40 0.22
N LEU A 193 -4.36 15.80 0.74
CA LEU A 193 -3.75 16.20 2.01
C LEU A 193 -2.67 17.26 1.82
N ALA A 194 -2.02 17.28 0.65
CA ALA A 194 -1.06 18.30 0.24
C ALA A 194 -1.17 18.54 -1.27
N PRO A 195 -1.38 19.80 -1.73
CA PRO A 195 -1.42 20.14 -3.15
C PRO A 195 -0.03 20.02 -3.82
N PRO A 196 0.03 20.04 -5.17
CA PRO A 196 1.26 19.88 -5.98
C PRO A 196 2.41 20.83 -5.66
#